data_AF-A0A0P9EF56-F1
#
_entry.id   AF-A0A0P9EF56-F1
#
_cell.length_a   1.000
_cell.length_b   1.000
_cell.length_c   1.000
_cell.angle_alpha   90.00
_cell.angle_beta   90.00
_cell.angle_gamma   90.00
#
_symmetry.space_group_name_H-M   'P 1'
#
loop_
_entity.id
_entity.type
_entity.pdbx_description
1 polymer ?
#
loop_
_entity_poly.entity_id
_entity_poly.type
_entity_poly.pdbx_seq_one_letter_code
_entity_poly.pdbx_strand_id
1 'polypeptide(L)' 'MTQVWVSWETYRHLLAVRGAMQRVDGKIRNVDEVIAELIEFWKKQTELAESIKR' A
#
# COMPACT_ATOMS: atom_id res chain seq x y z
N MET A 1 -9.39 1.24 17.16
CA MET A 1 -9.04 2.01 15.93
C MET A 1 -7.71 2.70 16.19
N THR A 2 -6.67 2.32 15.46
CA THR A 2 -5.35 2.98 15.56
C THR A 2 -5.34 4.15 14.60
N GLN A 3 -5.22 5.38 15.10
CA GLN A 3 -5.06 6.56 14.25
C GLN A 3 -3.57 6.77 13.97
N VAL A 4 -3.21 6.81 12.68
CA VAL A 4 -1.84 7.05 12.24
C VAL A 4 -1.77 8.44 11.63
N TRP A 5 -0.98 9.32 12.23
CA TRP A 5 -0.69 10.64 11.69
C TRP A 5 0.45 10.54 10.68
N VAL A 6 0.21 11.02 9.47
CA VAL A 6 1.21 11.08 8.40
C VAL A 6 1.41 12.53 7.97
N SER A 7 2.59 12.83 7.42
CA SER A 7 2.81 14.14 6.82
C SER A 7 1.86 14.34 5.62
N TRP A 8 1.58 15.60 5.29
CA TRP A 8 0.77 15.93 4.11
C TRP A 8 1.36 15.35 2.82
N GLU A 9 2.69 15.33 2.71
CA GLU A 9 3.38 14.77 1.56
C GLU A 9 3.16 13.25 1.45
N THR A 10 3.29 12.53 2.56
CA THR A 10 2.99 11.08 2.61
C THR A 10 1.54 10.82 2.22
N TYR A 11 0.60 11.64 2.70
CA TYR A 11 -0.80 11.51 2.33
C TYR A 11 -1.04 11.70 0.82
N ARG A 12 -0.40 12.70 0.18
CA ARG A 12 -0.50 12.90 -1.27
C ARG A 12 0.05 11.71 -2.06
N HIS A 13 1.16 11.13 -1.61
CA HIS A 13 1.69 9.92 -2.24
C HIS A 13 0.73 8.74 -2.10
N LEU A 14 0.09 8.55 -0.95
CA LEU A 14 -0.94 7.52 -0.77
C LEU A 14 -2.14 7.73 -1.70
N LEU A 15 -2.58 8.97 -1.92
CA LEU A 15 -3.64 9.27 -2.89
C LEU A 15 -3.23 8.95 -4.32
N ALA A 16 -1.98 9.22 -4.70
CA ALA A 16 -1.46 8.88 -6.03
C ALA A 16 -1.41 7.36 -6.24
N VAL A 17 -0.95 6.61 -5.24
CA VAL A 17 -0.93 5.14 -5.26
C VAL A 17 -2.34 4.59 -5.36
N ARG A 18 -3.30 5.11 -4.58
CA ARG A 18 -4.71 4.74 -4.69
C ARG A 18 -5.23 4.88 -6.12
N GLY A 19 -4.94 6.01 -6.75
CA GLY A 19 -5.33 6.27 -8.13
C GLY A 19 -4.68 5.30 -9.12
N ALA A 20 -3.42 4.94 -8.93
CA ALA A 20 -2.74 3.95 -9.75
C ALA A 20 -3.37 2.56 -9.59
N MET A 21 -3.63 2.11 -8.36
CA MET A 21 -4.25 0.82 -8.08
C MET A 21 -5.64 0.73 -8.72
N GLN A 22 -6.47 1.77 -8.57
CA GLN A 22 -7.79 1.83 -9.18
C GLN A 22 -7.74 1.78 -10.71
N ARG A 23 -6.74 2.39 -11.35
CA ARG A 23 -6.59 2.29 -12.81
C ARG A 23 -6.23 0.87 -13.27
N VAL A 24 -5.54 0.10 -12.44
CA VAL A 24 -5.11 -1.25 -12.76
C VAL A 24 -6.26 -2.25 -12.64
N ASP A 25 -7.04 -2.20 -11.57
CA ASP A 25 -8.06 -3.23 -11.29
C ASP A 25 -9.50 -2.71 -11.15
N GLY A 26 -9.72 -1.40 -11.29
CA GLY A 26 -11.03 -0.78 -11.22
C GLY A 26 -11.62 -0.67 -9.81
N LYS A 27 -10.96 -1.19 -8.77
CA LYS A 27 -11.53 -1.22 -7.42
C LYS A 27 -11.42 0.13 -6.73
N ILE A 28 -12.54 0.60 -6.20
CA ILE A 28 -12.62 1.78 -5.34
C ILE A 28 -12.13 1.39 -3.94
N ARG A 29 -11.20 2.18 -3.40
CA ARG A 29 -10.61 1.96 -2.08
C ARG A 29 -10.59 3.26 -1.29
N ASN A 30 -10.67 3.17 0.03
CA ASN A 30 -10.30 4.24 0.94
C ASN A 30 -8.78 4.21 1.23
N VAL A 31 -8.28 5.17 2.00
CA VAL A 31 -6.84 5.29 2.28
C VAL A 31 -6.33 4.17 3.19
N ASP A 32 -7.14 3.72 4.15
CA ASP A 32 -6.76 2.63 5.07
C ASP A 32 -6.61 1.29 4.33
N GLU A 33 -7.52 1.02 3.38
CA GLU A 33 -7.46 -0.15 2.50
C GLU A 33 -6.19 -0.14 1.64
N VAL A 34 -5.81 1.02 1.08
CA VAL A 34 -4.57 1.18 0.31
C VAL A 34 -3.34 0.89 1.19
N ILE A 35 -3.32 1.39 2.42
CA ILE A 35 -2.22 1.13 3.36
C ILE A 35 -2.14 -0.37 3.67
N ALA A 36 -3.27 -1.02 3.95
CA ALA A 36 -3.32 -2.46 4.25
C ALA A 36 -2.79 -3.30 3.07
N GLU A 37 -3.28 -3.05 1.85
CA GLU A 37 -2.84 -3.74 0.64
C GLU A 37 -1.34 -3.53 0.37
N LEU A 38 -0.83 -2.31 0.58
CA LEU A 38 0.61 -2.03 0.44
C LEU A 38 1.46 -2.80 1.46
N ILE A 39 1.01 -2.87 2.72
CA ILE A 39 1.70 -3.64 3.75
C ILE A 39 1.74 -5.13 3.36
N GLU A 40 0.62 -5.69 2.92
CA GLU A 40 0.57 -7.09 2.47
C GLU A 40 1.46 -7.34 1.25
N PHE A 41 1.44 -6.42 0.28
CA PHE A 41 2.31 -6.49 -0.89
C PHE A 41 3.78 -6.57 -0.48
N TRP A 42 4.23 -5.65 0.38
CA TRP A 42 5.62 -5.62 0.81
C TRP A 42 6.02 -6.82 1.65
N LYS A 43 5.13 -7.34 2.51
CA LYS A 43 5.39 -8.60 3.24
C LYS A 43 5.67 -9.76 2.28
N LYS A 44 4.83 -9.94 1.25
CA LYS A 44 5.02 -10.99 0.24
C LYS A 44 6.32 -10.81 -0.54
N GLN A 45 6.69 -9.57 -0.88
CA GLN A 45 7.96 -9.29 -1.56
C GLN A 45 9.17 -9.60 -0.69
N THR A 46 9.12 -9.28 0.61
CA THR A 46 10.19 -9.62 1.56
C THR A 46 10.35 -11.13 1.72
N GLU A 47 9.25 -11.86 1.91
CA GLU A 47 9.27 -13.32 2.01
C GLU A 47 9.84 -13.97 0.73
N LEU A 48 9.43 -13.47 -0.44
CA LEU A 48 9.99 -13.91 -1.72
C LEU A 48 11.48 -13.64 -1.82
N ALA A 49 11.92 -12.42 -1.47
CA ALA A 49 13.32 -12.04 -1.49
C ALA A 49 14.19 -12.88 -0.55
N GLU A 50 13.65 -13.29 0.60
CA GLU A 50 14.32 -14.20 1.54
C GLU A 50 14.39 -15.64 1.02
N SER A 51 13.36 -16.12 0.33
CA SER A 51 13.34 -17.47 -0.26
C SER A 51 14.34 -17.64 -1.40
N ILE A 52 14.60 -16.58 -2.18
CA ILE A 52 15.56 -16.60 -3.30
C ILE A 52 17.02 -16.59 -2.80
N LYS A 53 17.26 -16.11 -1.58
CA LYS A 53 18.60 -16.09 -0.96
C LYS A 53 18.99 -17.42 -0.28
N ARG A 54 18.05 -18.34 -0.08
CA ARG A 54 18.29 -19.69 0.47
C ARG A 54 18.55 -20.69 -0.64
#